data_AF-A0A924VMM4-F1
#
_entry.id   AF-A0A924VMM4-F1
#
_cell.length_a   1.000
_cell.length_b   1.000
_cell.length_c   1.000
_cell.angle_alpha   90.00
_cell.angle_beta   90.00
_cell.angle_gamma   90.00
#
_symmetry.space_group_name_H-M   'P 1'
#
loop_
_entity.id
_entity.type
_entity.pdbx_description
1 polymer ?
#
loop_
_entity_poly.entity_id
_entity_poly.type
_entity_poly.pdbx_seq_one_letter_code
_entity_poly.pdbx_strand_id
1 'polypeptide(L)'
;IPGGAAPVLSQKFAGIEAALGVNLSDPSAVAKEFLDRVGPSTTVSVGTDHTVAGRPAYELVLTPKSTTTLVASVSINVDAETGLPLRVTVLASGQEDPALQVGFTAVKFATPDASLFNFTPPAGATVVEQKLPHDTASDSKQTLSSLIAEIPTITGTGWDSIAEIAATSVPQELANNALVAQIATKVSGGRALSTSLVNVFIATDGRVFVGAVPLAQLQNAAK
;
A
#
# COMPACT_ATOMS: atom_id res chain seq x y z
N ILE A 1 -1.58 -28.38 -13.41
CA ILE A 1 -1.45 -26.93 -13.10
C ILE A 1 -0.78 -26.84 -11.74
N PRO A 2 0.44 -26.31 -11.59
CA PRO A 2 1.16 -26.38 -10.33
C PRO A 2 0.55 -25.39 -9.32
N GLY A 3 -0.13 -25.92 -8.31
CA GLY A 3 -0.86 -25.17 -7.26
C GLY A 3 0.00 -24.67 -6.10
N GLY A 4 1.25 -24.24 -6.35
CA GLY A 4 2.20 -23.85 -5.30
C GLY A 4 2.34 -22.35 -5.03
N ALA A 5 1.87 -21.47 -5.93
CA ALA A 5 2.15 -20.03 -5.87
C ALA A 5 1.15 -19.23 -5.02
N ALA A 6 -0.13 -19.62 -5.01
CA ALA A 6 -1.21 -18.89 -4.34
C ALA A 6 -1.00 -18.66 -2.83
N PRO A 7 -0.63 -19.68 -2.01
CA PRO A 7 -0.52 -19.47 -0.56
C PRO A 7 0.63 -18.53 -0.16
N VAL A 8 1.73 -18.53 -0.93
CA VAL A 8 2.91 -17.69 -0.64
C VAL A 8 2.66 -16.23 -1.03
N LEU A 9 1.92 -16.00 -2.13
CA LEU A 9 1.50 -14.66 -2.53
C LEU A 9 0.53 -14.06 -1.51
N SER A 10 -0.50 -14.81 -1.10
CA SER A 10 -1.49 -14.33 -0.11
C SER A 10 -0.85 -13.96 1.22
N GLN A 11 0.13 -14.72 1.73
CA GLN A 11 0.84 -14.37 2.96
C GLN A 11 1.69 -13.10 2.83
N LYS A 12 2.32 -12.88 1.67
CA LYS A 12 3.07 -11.65 1.41
C LYS A 12 2.17 -10.42 1.39
N PHE A 13 1.01 -10.51 0.75
CA PHE A 13 0.04 -9.41 0.72
C PHE A 13 -0.55 -9.11 2.10
N ALA A 14 -0.85 -10.14 2.89
CA ALA A 14 -1.32 -9.96 4.27
C ALA A 14 -0.27 -9.25 5.16
N GLY A 15 1.02 -9.57 5.00
CA GLY A 15 2.10 -8.89 5.72
C GLY A 15 2.25 -7.41 5.33
N ILE A 16 2.03 -7.08 4.05
CA ILE A 16 2.07 -5.70 3.57
C ILE A 16 0.82 -4.92 4.02
N GLU A 17 -0.36 -5.55 4.00
CA GLU A 17 -1.60 -4.95 4.49
C GLU A 17 -1.52 -4.66 5.99
N ALA A 18 -0.98 -5.58 6.79
CA ALA A 18 -0.73 -5.36 8.22
C ALA A 18 0.24 -4.20 8.48
N ALA A 19 1.20 -3.97 7.56
CA ALA A 19 2.19 -2.90 7.68
C ALA A 19 1.71 -1.55 7.15
N LEU A 20 0.91 -1.53 6.08
CA LEU A 20 0.47 -0.30 5.40
C LEU A 20 -0.97 0.11 5.75
N GLY A 21 -1.76 -0.79 6.34
CA GLY A 21 -3.20 -0.58 6.55
C GLY A 21 -4.03 -0.56 5.25
N VAL A 22 -3.44 -0.95 4.11
CA VAL A 22 -4.07 -0.90 2.79
C VAL A 22 -3.99 -2.27 2.12
N ASN A 23 -5.14 -2.77 1.65
CA ASN A 23 -5.20 -3.99 0.86
C ASN A 23 -4.78 -3.72 -0.60
N LEU A 24 -3.51 -4.02 -0.93
CA LEU A 24 -2.94 -3.80 -2.26
C LEU A 24 -3.48 -4.75 -3.35
N SER A 25 -4.30 -5.74 -2.99
CA SER A 25 -4.95 -6.64 -3.96
C SER A 25 -6.32 -6.12 -4.43
N ASP A 26 -6.87 -5.10 -3.76
CA ASP A 26 -8.14 -4.48 -4.12
C ASP A 26 -7.90 -3.08 -4.72
N PRO A 27 -8.17 -2.87 -6.02
CA PRO A 27 -8.07 -1.55 -6.64
C PRO A 27 -8.89 -0.47 -5.92
N SER A 28 -10.01 -0.84 -5.28
CA SER A 28 -10.86 0.12 -4.56
C SER A 28 -10.22 0.61 -3.27
N ALA A 29 -9.59 -0.29 -2.51
CA ALA A 29 -8.83 0.07 -1.31
C ALA A 29 -7.65 0.99 -1.66
N VAL A 30 -6.90 0.67 -2.73
CA VAL A 30 -5.79 1.51 -3.19
C VAL A 30 -6.28 2.87 -3.69
N ALA A 31 -7.37 2.90 -4.47
CA ALA A 31 -7.94 4.15 -4.96
C ALA A 31 -8.38 5.05 -3.80
N LYS A 32 -9.05 4.48 -2.80
CA LYS A 32 -9.48 5.20 -1.59
C LYS A 32 -8.31 5.84 -0.86
N GLU A 33 -7.20 5.13 -0.69
CA GLU A 33 -6.00 5.67 -0.02
C GLU A 33 -5.48 6.94 -0.71
N PHE A 34 -5.43 6.95 -2.05
CA PHE A 34 -5.01 8.14 -2.79
C PHE A 34 -6.04 9.26 -2.72
N LEU A 35 -7.34 8.92 -2.81
CA LEU A 35 -8.43 9.90 -2.78
C LEU A 35 -8.56 10.58 -1.41
N ASP A 36 -8.39 9.86 -0.31
CA ASP A 36 -8.42 10.40 1.05
C ASP A 36 -7.27 11.40 1.29
N ARG A 37 -6.17 11.30 0.53
CA ARG A 37 -5.01 12.19 0.57
C ARG A 37 -5.05 13.32 -0.46
N VAL A 38 -6.08 13.39 -1.29
CA VAL A 38 -6.27 14.53 -2.20
C VAL A 38 -6.45 15.79 -1.38
N GLY A 39 -5.57 16.75 -1.62
CA GLY A 39 -5.56 18.03 -0.93
C GLY A 39 -5.00 19.14 -1.82
N PRO A 40 -4.70 20.32 -1.24
CA PRO A 40 -4.24 21.50 -2.00
C PRO A 40 -2.97 21.26 -2.84
N SER A 41 -2.15 20.27 -2.47
CA SER A 41 -0.93 19.85 -3.16
C SER A 41 -1.16 18.99 -4.41
N THR A 42 -2.42 18.66 -4.74
CA THR A 42 -2.79 17.76 -5.82
C THR A 42 -3.70 18.48 -6.81
N THR A 43 -3.44 18.31 -8.11
CA THR A 43 -4.37 18.66 -9.18
C THR A 43 -5.15 17.42 -9.57
N VAL A 44 -6.46 17.55 -9.65
CA VAL A 44 -7.37 16.48 -10.06
C VAL A 44 -7.95 16.83 -11.42
N SER A 45 -7.85 15.90 -12.37
CA SER A 45 -8.39 16.05 -13.72
C SER A 45 -9.04 14.76 -14.21
N VAL A 46 -9.91 14.88 -15.20
CA VAL A 46 -10.44 13.72 -15.92
C VAL A 46 -9.54 13.44 -17.12
N GLY A 47 -9.16 12.18 -17.27
CA GLY A 47 -8.34 11.68 -18.38
C GLY A 47 -9.19 11.28 -19.59
N THR A 48 -8.68 10.33 -20.37
CA THR A 48 -9.42 9.77 -21.51
C THR A 48 -10.28 8.58 -21.10
N ASP A 49 -11.28 8.25 -21.91
CA ASP A 49 -12.08 7.05 -21.66
C ASP A 49 -11.24 5.79 -21.90
N HIS A 50 -11.32 4.83 -20.98
CA HIS A 50 -10.60 3.57 -21.04
C HIS A 50 -11.54 2.37 -20.95
N THR A 51 -11.01 1.19 -21.28
CA THR A 51 -11.66 -0.08 -20.98
C THR A 51 -10.78 -0.90 -20.05
N VAL A 52 -11.31 -1.32 -18.91
CA VAL A 52 -10.61 -2.14 -17.92
C VAL A 52 -11.46 -3.38 -17.63
N ALA A 53 -10.83 -4.56 -17.65
CA ALA A 53 -11.52 -5.84 -17.42
C ALA A 53 -12.78 -6.04 -18.30
N GLY A 54 -12.76 -5.49 -19.53
CA GLY A 54 -13.88 -5.56 -20.48
C GLY A 54 -15.01 -4.56 -20.21
N ARG A 55 -14.80 -3.55 -19.35
CA ARG A 55 -15.82 -2.56 -18.98
C ARG A 55 -15.38 -1.13 -19.28
N PRO A 56 -16.27 -0.26 -19.77
CA PRO A 56 -15.97 1.15 -19.97
C PRO A 56 -15.70 1.84 -18.62
N ALA A 57 -14.67 2.68 -18.58
CA ALA A 57 -14.22 3.34 -17.37
C ALA A 57 -13.82 4.79 -17.65
N TYR A 58 -14.23 5.69 -16.76
CA TYR A 58 -13.71 7.06 -16.71
C TYR A 58 -12.39 7.07 -15.97
N GLU A 59 -11.44 7.88 -16.42
CA GLU A 59 -10.16 8.04 -15.75
C GLU A 59 -10.11 9.31 -14.91
N LEU A 60 -9.78 9.14 -13.64
CA LEU A 60 -9.40 10.23 -12.75
C LEU A 60 -7.89 10.27 -12.61
N VAL A 61 -7.28 11.40 -12.94
CA VAL A 61 -5.82 11.60 -12.85
C VAL A 61 -5.52 12.55 -11.70
N LEU A 62 -4.71 12.10 -10.76
CA LEU A 62 -4.17 12.85 -9.65
C LEU A 62 -2.71 13.20 -9.97
N THR A 63 -2.42 14.49 -10.09
CA THR A 63 -1.07 14.97 -10.40
C THR A 63 -0.53 15.78 -9.24
N PRO A 64 0.61 15.40 -8.64
CA PRO A 64 1.30 16.24 -7.66
C PRO A 64 1.64 17.60 -8.26
N LYS A 65 1.40 18.68 -7.51
CA LYS A 65 1.84 20.03 -7.90
C LYS A 65 3.33 20.26 -7.66
N SER A 66 3.93 19.41 -6.83
CA SER A 66 5.35 19.46 -6.53
C SER A 66 6.18 18.90 -7.68
N THR A 67 7.33 19.52 -7.92
CA THR A 67 8.34 19.04 -8.86
C THR A 67 9.43 18.22 -8.19
N THR A 68 9.38 18.06 -6.86
CA THR A 68 10.40 17.35 -6.08
C THR A 68 10.00 15.96 -5.65
N THR A 69 8.77 15.53 -5.94
CA THR A 69 8.33 14.16 -5.67
C THR A 69 8.76 13.19 -6.77
N LEU A 70 8.91 11.91 -6.41
CA LEU A 70 9.14 10.80 -7.32
C LEU A 70 7.86 10.33 -8.00
N VAL A 71 6.68 10.75 -7.53
CA VAL A 71 5.40 10.40 -8.14
C VAL A 71 5.11 11.39 -9.27
N ALA A 72 4.97 10.90 -10.50
CA ALA A 72 4.56 11.74 -11.63
C ALA A 72 3.04 11.94 -11.63
N SER A 73 2.30 10.84 -11.50
CA SER A 73 0.83 10.85 -11.48
C SER A 73 0.27 9.55 -10.92
N VAL A 74 -0.98 9.61 -10.48
CA VAL A 74 -1.81 8.45 -10.17
C VAL A 74 -3.04 8.50 -11.06
N SER A 75 -3.31 7.43 -11.78
CA SER A 75 -4.50 7.29 -12.62
C SER A 75 -5.42 6.22 -12.04
N ILE A 76 -6.70 6.57 -11.84
CA ILE A 76 -7.73 5.72 -11.26
C ILE A 76 -8.81 5.54 -12.32
N ASN A 77 -8.95 4.33 -12.85
CA ASN A 77 -10.01 4.00 -13.79
C ASN A 77 -11.24 3.51 -13.03
N VAL A 78 -12.35 4.23 -13.16
CA VAL A 78 -13.60 4.01 -12.43
C VAL A 78 -14.67 3.52 -13.41
N ASP A 79 -15.32 2.40 -13.09
CA ASP A 79 -16.39 1.83 -13.90
C ASP A 79 -17.47 2.86 -14.20
N ALA A 80 -17.79 3.03 -15.50
CA ALA A 80 -18.72 4.06 -15.94
C ALA A 80 -20.19 3.79 -15.52
N GLU A 81 -20.55 2.54 -15.18
CA GLU A 81 -21.89 2.17 -14.76
C GLU A 81 -22.04 2.14 -13.23
N THR A 82 -21.08 1.54 -12.53
CA THR A 82 -21.19 1.28 -11.08
C THR A 82 -20.40 2.25 -10.21
N GLY A 83 -19.48 3.02 -10.79
CA GLY A 83 -18.58 3.89 -10.02
C GLY A 83 -17.49 3.13 -9.25
N LEU A 84 -17.29 1.84 -9.51
CA LEU A 84 -16.28 1.04 -8.82
C LEU A 84 -14.88 1.29 -9.41
N PRO A 85 -13.85 1.58 -8.60
CA PRO A 85 -12.47 1.59 -9.09
C PRO A 85 -12.06 0.21 -9.62
N LEU A 86 -11.69 0.15 -10.90
CA LEU A 86 -11.30 -1.08 -11.59
C LEU A 86 -9.78 -1.26 -11.67
N ARG A 87 -9.05 -0.14 -11.70
CA ARG A 87 -7.58 -0.11 -11.77
C ARG A 87 -7.03 1.18 -11.19
N VAL A 88 -5.90 1.07 -10.51
CA VAL A 88 -5.02 2.18 -10.12
C VAL A 88 -3.66 1.96 -10.75
N THR A 89 -3.12 3.00 -11.38
CA THR A 89 -1.78 3.02 -11.96
C THR A 89 -1.00 4.20 -11.37
N VAL A 90 0.20 3.97 -10.89
CA VAL A 90 1.10 5.02 -10.38
C VAL A 90 2.32 5.08 -11.28
N LEU A 91 2.56 6.26 -11.86
CA LEU A 91 3.74 6.54 -12.66
C LEU A 91 4.79 7.25 -11.82
N ALA A 92 6.03 6.80 -11.93
CA ALA A 92 7.18 7.47 -11.34
C ALA A 92 7.71 8.56 -12.28
N SER A 93 8.28 9.61 -11.69
CA SER A 93 8.92 10.70 -12.42
C SER A 93 10.07 10.17 -13.26
N GLY A 94 10.07 10.50 -14.55
CA GLY A 94 11.07 10.04 -15.52
C GLY A 94 10.91 8.59 -15.98
N GLN A 95 9.78 7.93 -15.70
CA GLN A 95 9.47 6.59 -16.19
C GLN A 95 8.19 6.59 -17.04
N GLU A 96 8.22 5.83 -18.13
CA GLU A 96 7.03 5.61 -18.99
C GLU A 96 6.21 4.40 -18.50
N ASP A 97 6.89 3.35 -18.01
CA ASP A 97 6.23 2.18 -17.46
C ASP A 97 5.67 2.44 -16.05
N PRO A 98 4.50 1.86 -15.70
CA PRO A 98 3.95 1.95 -14.35
C PRO A 98 4.89 1.41 -13.28
N ALA A 99 5.17 2.24 -12.28
CA ALA A 99 5.91 1.81 -11.09
C ALA A 99 5.05 0.94 -10.15
N LEU A 100 3.73 1.17 -10.16
CA LEU A 100 2.74 0.32 -9.51
C LEU A 100 1.48 0.25 -10.38
N GLN A 101 0.92 -0.94 -10.53
CA GLN A 101 -0.41 -1.11 -11.12
C GLN A 101 -1.17 -2.20 -10.36
N VAL A 102 -2.38 -1.85 -9.93
CA VAL A 102 -3.32 -2.77 -9.28
C VAL A 102 -4.63 -2.69 -10.04
N GLY A 103 -5.15 -3.80 -10.54
CA GLY A 103 -6.37 -3.78 -11.33
C GLY A 103 -6.98 -5.15 -11.56
N PHE A 104 -8.28 -5.18 -11.79
CA PHE A 104 -8.96 -6.40 -12.18
C PHE A 104 -8.54 -6.82 -13.60
N THR A 105 -8.29 -8.12 -13.76
CA THR A 105 -8.11 -8.74 -15.08
C THR A 105 -9.46 -9.14 -15.69
N ALA A 106 -10.41 -9.53 -14.83
CA ALA A 106 -11.80 -9.81 -15.17
C ALA A 106 -12.68 -9.45 -13.98
N VAL A 107 -13.89 -8.94 -14.25
CA VAL A 107 -14.87 -8.63 -13.20
C VAL A 107 -16.27 -9.01 -13.65
N LYS A 108 -17.06 -9.56 -12.71
CA LYS A 108 -18.46 -9.89 -12.91
C LYS A 108 -19.26 -9.39 -11.71
N PHE A 109 -20.17 -8.46 -11.94
CA PHE A 109 -21.09 -7.94 -10.93
C PHE A 109 -22.37 -8.77 -10.84
N ALA A 110 -22.21 -10.09 -10.80
CA ALA A 110 -23.32 -11.00 -10.59
C ALA A 110 -23.44 -11.31 -9.10
N THR A 111 -24.67 -11.44 -8.60
CA THR A 111 -24.91 -12.03 -7.28
C THR A 111 -24.28 -13.42 -7.24
N PRO A 112 -23.36 -13.70 -6.29
CA PRO A 112 -22.80 -15.05 -6.16
C PRO A 112 -23.91 -16.06 -5.92
N ASP A 113 -23.76 -17.26 -6.49
CA ASP A 113 -24.75 -18.31 -6.33
C ASP A 113 -24.89 -18.69 -4.84
N ALA A 114 -26.11 -18.73 -4.32
CA ALA A 114 -26.37 -19.04 -2.92
C ALA A 114 -25.84 -20.44 -2.54
N SER A 115 -25.76 -21.37 -3.51
CA SER A 115 -25.20 -22.70 -3.30
C SER A 115 -23.71 -22.70 -2.92
N LEU A 116 -22.96 -21.63 -3.22
CA LEU A 116 -21.58 -21.48 -2.74
C LEU A 116 -21.50 -21.39 -1.22
N PHE A 117 -22.58 -20.97 -0.58
CA PHE A 117 -22.69 -20.85 0.87
C PHE A 117 -23.46 -22.03 1.49
N ASN A 118 -23.94 -22.97 0.68
CA ASN A 118 -24.60 -24.17 1.19
C ASN A 118 -23.55 -25.19 1.61
N PHE A 119 -23.39 -25.34 2.92
CA PHE A 119 -22.68 -26.48 3.47
C PHE A 119 -23.53 -27.75 3.28
N THR A 120 -23.14 -28.60 2.33
CA THR A 120 -23.76 -29.91 2.12
C THR A 120 -22.83 -30.99 2.71
N PRO A 121 -23.11 -31.48 3.93
CA PRO A 121 -22.27 -32.51 4.55
C PRO A 121 -22.30 -33.81 3.71
N PRO A 122 -21.17 -34.51 3.58
CA PRO A 122 -21.15 -35.81 2.90
C PRO A 122 -21.97 -36.84 3.67
N ALA A 123 -22.42 -37.91 2.98
CA ALA A 123 -23.24 -38.95 3.59
C ALA A 123 -22.54 -39.58 4.82
N GLY A 124 -23.26 -39.67 5.94
CA GLY A 124 -22.73 -40.19 7.21
C GLY A 124 -21.94 -39.17 8.05
N ALA A 125 -21.82 -37.92 7.62
CA ALA A 125 -21.18 -36.88 8.43
C ALA A 125 -22.11 -36.38 9.55
N THR A 126 -21.58 -36.34 10.77
CA THR A 126 -22.24 -35.72 11.92
C THR A 126 -21.92 -34.23 11.92
N VAL A 127 -22.93 -33.39 11.72
CA VAL A 127 -22.81 -31.94 11.89
C VAL A 127 -22.91 -31.62 13.38
N VAL A 128 -21.89 -30.97 13.92
CA VAL A 128 -21.86 -30.51 15.31
C VAL A 128 -21.90 -28.99 15.30
N GLU A 129 -22.99 -28.40 15.78
CA GLU A 129 -23.08 -26.96 15.97
C GLU A 129 -22.25 -26.56 17.19
N GLN A 130 -21.13 -25.89 16.94
CA GLN A 130 -20.37 -25.22 17.98
C GLN A 130 -21.07 -23.90 18.29
N LYS A 131 -21.47 -23.69 19.55
CA LYS A 131 -21.77 -22.33 20.02
C LYS A 131 -20.45 -21.57 19.99
N LEU A 132 -20.35 -20.62 19.07
CA LEU A 132 -19.29 -19.62 19.13
C LEU A 132 -19.34 -19.01 20.54
N PRO A 133 -18.23 -19.01 21.30
CA PRO A 133 -18.11 -18.14 22.45
C PRO A 133 -18.54 -16.75 21.99
N HIS A 134 -19.44 -16.10 22.75
CA HIS A 134 -19.60 -14.67 22.56
C HIS A 134 -18.21 -14.09 22.80
N ASP A 135 -17.60 -13.51 21.78
CA ASP A 135 -16.41 -12.69 21.97
C ASP A 135 -16.84 -11.59 22.94
N THR A 136 -16.60 -11.79 24.23
CA THR A 136 -16.22 -10.68 25.08
C THR A 136 -14.93 -10.22 24.44
N ALA A 137 -15.05 -9.27 23.51
CA ALA A 137 -13.94 -8.57 22.91
C ALA A 137 -12.98 -8.31 24.06
N SER A 138 -11.90 -9.08 24.10
CA SER A 138 -10.85 -8.80 25.05
C SER A 138 -10.43 -7.40 24.66
N ASP A 139 -10.70 -6.48 25.57
CA ASP A 139 -10.33 -5.07 25.56
C ASP A 139 -8.80 -4.98 25.67
N SER A 140 -8.08 -5.77 24.85
CA SER A 140 -6.77 -5.45 24.32
C SER A 140 -6.94 -4.28 23.36
N LYS A 141 -7.51 -3.18 23.87
CA LYS A 141 -6.94 -1.88 23.61
C LYS A 141 -5.48 -1.98 24.05
N GLN A 142 -4.63 -2.49 23.15
CA GLN A 142 -3.45 -1.70 22.84
C GLN A 142 -4.04 -0.35 22.49
N THR A 143 -4.08 0.52 23.51
CA THR A 143 -4.60 1.85 23.36
C THR A 143 -3.84 2.42 22.18
N LEU A 144 -4.55 3.12 21.29
CA LEU A 144 -3.86 3.92 20.27
C LEU A 144 -2.73 4.74 20.94
N SER A 145 -2.88 5.11 22.22
CA SER A 145 -1.87 5.69 23.10
C SER A 145 -0.54 4.94 23.24
N SER A 146 -0.49 3.60 23.16
CA SER A 146 0.78 2.85 23.17
C SER A 146 1.44 2.72 21.79
N LEU A 147 0.71 3.02 20.70
CA LEU A 147 1.26 3.23 19.34
C LEU A 147 1.63 4.71 19.10
N ILE A 148 1.04 5.63 19.86
CA ILE A 148 1.25 7.09 19.73
C ILE A 148 2.61 7.54 20.29
N ALA A 149 3.34 6.70 21.03
CA ALA A 149 4.74 6.96 21.41
C ALA A 149 5.72 6.81 20.22
N GLU A 150 5.26 6.33 19.05
CA GLU A 150 6.09 5.92 17.91
C GLU A 150 5.68 6.58 16.58
N ILE A 151 4.93 7.69 16.61
CA ILE A 151 4.55 8.37 15.36
C ILE A 151 5.81 8.99 14.74
N PRO A 152 6.15 8.64 13.48
CA PRO A 152 7.29 9.26 12.82
C PRO A 152 7.10 10.78 12.75
N THR A 153 8.19 11.51 12.94
CA THR A 153 8.15 12.96 12.73
C THR A 153 8.03 13.22 11.24
N ILE A 154 6.94 13.84 10.82
CA ILE A 154 6.73 14.17 9.40
C ILE A 154 7.21 15.58 9.14
N THR A 155 8.13 15.72 8.19
CA THR A 155 8.56 17.01 7.63
C THR A 155 8.06 17.13 6.19
N GLY A 156 7.82 18.36 5.72
CA GLY A 156 7.20 18.60 4.41
C GLY A 156 5.68 18.44 4.42
N THR A 157 5.07 18.47 3.23
CA THR A 157 3.61 18.38 3.07
C THR A 157 3.24 17.59 1.82
N GLY A 158 2.12 16.88 1.85
CA GLY A 158 1.61 16.15 0.68
C GLY A 158 2.64 15.17 0.11
N TRP A 159 2.91 15.28 -1.19
CA TRP A 159 3.79 14.39 -1.95
C TRP A 159 5.29 14.52 -1.62
N ASP A 160 5.68 15.60 -0.93
CA ASP A 160 7.07 15.83 -0.50
C ASP A 160 7.30 15.49 0.97
N SER A 161 6.36 14.78 1.58
CA SER A 161 6.47 14.44 3.00
C SER A 161 7.59 13.43 3.21
N ILE A 162 8.41 13.69 4.23
CA ILE A 162 9.47 12.81 4.71
C ILE A 162 9.11 12.38 6.12
N ALA A 163 9.00 11.08 6.33
CA ALA A 163 8.84 10.47 7.63
C ALA A 163 10.21 10.18 8.24
N GLU A 164 10.49 10.76 9.40
CA GLU A 164 11.65 10.43 10.24
C GLU A 164 11.23 9.48 11.36
N ILE A 165 11.89 8.33 11.42
CA ILE A 165 11.74 7.33 12.47
C ILE A 165 13.00 7.40 13.33
N ALA A 166 12.80 7.70 14.62
CA ALA A 166 13.89 7.75 15.59
C ALA A 166 14.55 6.37 15.74
N ALA A 167 15.87 6.36 15.96
CA ALA A 167 16.63 5.11 16.12
C ALA A 167 16.08 4.19 17.22
N THR A 168 15.51 4.77 18.29
CA THR A 168 14.88 4.04 19.39
C THR A 168 13.58 3.35 19.02
N SER A 169 12.93 3.78 17.94
CA SER A 169 11.66 3.25 17.44
C SER A 169 11.86 2.25 16.29
N VAL A 170 13.11 2.04 15.84
CA VAL A 170 13.41 1.01 14.84
C VAL A 170 13.51 -0.35 15.54
N PRO A 171 12.70 -1.36 15.14
CA PRO A 171 12.78 -2.70 15.71
C PRO A 171 14.19 -3.28 15.59
N GLN A 172 14.70 -3.89 16.67
CA GLN A 172 16.05 -4.43 16.72
C GLN A 172 16.26 -5.56 15.71
N GLU A 173 15.19 -6.31 15.40
CA GLU A 173 15.17 -7.35 14.38
C GLU A 173 15.43 -6.78 12.99
N LEU A 174 15.00 -5.54 12.73
CA LEU A 174 15.24 -4.84 11.46
C LEU A 174 16.62 -4.18 11.46
N ALA A 175 17.00 -3.54 12.57
CA ALA A 175 18.29 -2.86 12.72
C ALA A 175 19.50 -3.81 12.57
N ASN A 176 19.39 -5.03 13.10
CA ASN A 176 20.46 -6.03 13.07
C ASN A 176 20.33 -7.02 11.90
N ASN A 177 19.44 -6.77 10.94
CA ASN A 177 19.16 -7.72 9.88
C ASN A 177 20.23 -7.73 8.78
N ALA A 178 20.92 -8.86 8.63
CA ALA A 178 21.93 -9.04 7.60
C ALA A 178 21.37 -8.92 6.17
N LEU A 179 20.11 -9.33 5.95
CA LEU A 179 19.47 -9.20 4.63
C LEU A 179 19.24 -7.74 4.28
N VAL A 180 18.76 -6.91 5.23
CA VAL A 180 18.58 -5.47 5.03
C VAL A 180 19.92 -4.82 4.68
N ALA A 181 20.99 -5.19 5.38
CA ALA A 181 22.33 -4.70 5.07
C ALA A 181 22.84 -5.15 3.69
N GLN A 182 22.34 -6.26 3.15
CA GLN A 182 22.72 -6.78 1.83
C GLN A 182 21.94 -6.10 0.70
N ILE A 183 20.65 -5.82 0.89
CA ILE A 183 19.83 -5.16 -0.14
C ILE A 183 20.01 -3.63 -0.15
N ALA A 184 20.44 -3.03 0.96
CA ALA A 184 20.65 -1.59 1.06
C ALA A 184 22.03 -1.18 0.55
N THR A 185 22.05 -0.24 -0.39
CA THR A 185 23.28 0.30 -1.00
C THR A 185 23.96 1.26 -0.04
N LYS A 186 25.30 1.16 0.11
CA LYS A 186 26.07 2.11 0.90
C LYS A 186 26.13 3.46 0.19
N VAL A 187 25.77 4.53 0.89
CA VAL A 187 25.78 5.91 0.38
C VAL A 187 26.45 6.84 1.39
N SER A 188 26.68 8.10 1.02
CA SER A 188 27.16 9.10 1.98
C SER A 188 26.19 9.22 3.17
N GLY A 189 26.72 9.18 4.39
CA GLY A 189 25.94 9.31 5.62
C GLY A 189 25.16 8.06 6.06
N GLY A 190 25.24 6.94 5.34
CA GLY A 190 24.54 5.71 5.73
C GLY A 190 24.30 4.70 4.63
N ARG A 191 23.07 4.20 4.55
CA ARG A 191 22.61 3.23 3.54
C ARG A 191 21.28 3.67 2.96
N ALA A 192 21.02 3.30 1.72
CA ALA A 192 19.78 3.63 1.03
C ALA A 192 19.14 2.40 0.39
N LEU A 193 17.81 2.34 0.45
CA LEU A 193 16.97 1.49 -0.38
C LEU A 193 16.19 2.40 -1.29
N SER A 194 16.29 2.15 -2.59
CA SER A 194 15.67 3.00 -3.59
C SER A 194 14.75 2.18 -4.47
N THR A 195 13.53 2.67 -4.63
CA THR A 195 12.54 2.19 -5.60
C THR A 195 12.15 3.36 -6.49
N SER A 196 11.31 3.11 -7.50
CA SER A 196 10.83 4.16 -8.40
C SER A 196 9.90 5.17 -7.72
N LEU A 197 9.21 4.78 -6.64
CA LEU A 197 8.24 5.64 -5.95
C LEU A 197 8.71 6.10 -4.58
N VAL A 198 9.54 5.31 -3.90
CA VAL A 198 9.93 5.56 -2.50
C VAL A 198 11.42 5.33 -2.33
N ASN A 199 12.05 6.25 -1.60
CA ASN A 199 13.39 6.06 -1.06
C ASN A 199 13.30 5.88 0.45
N VAL A 200 14.20 5.04 0.98
CA VAL A 200 14.46 4.85 2.40
C VAL A 200 15.93 5.11 2.64
N PHE A 201 16.26 6.02 3.55
CA PHE A 201 17.61 6.32 3.98
C PHE A 201 17.81 5.94 5.44
N ILE A 202 18.77 5.06 5.70
CA ILE A 202 19.16 4.60 7.03
C ILE A 202 20.45 5.34 7.38
N ALA A 203 20.37 6.30 8.28
CA ALA A 203 21.49 7.13 8.70
C ALA A 203 22.45 6.36 9.63
N THR A 204 23.70 6.81 9.72
CA THR A 204 24.71 6.19 10.62
C THR A 204 24.38 6.32 12.10
N ASP A 205 23.53 7.27 12.48
CA ASP A 205 23.04 7.46 13.85
C ASP A 205 21.85 6.55 14.21
N GLY A 206 21.41 5.71 13.26
CA GLY A 206 20.32 4.75 13.44
C GLY A 206 18.93 5.27 13.07
N ARG A 207 18.79 6.56 12.73
CA ARG A 207 17.51 7.11 12.25
C ARG A 207 17.18 6.62 10.85
N VAL A 208 15.88 6.49 10.56
CA VAL A 208 15.39 6.08 9.24
C VAL A 208 14.50 7.16 8.67
N PHE A 209 14.78 7.57 7.43
CA PHE A 209 14.03 8.57 6.69
C PHE A 209 13.36 7.90 5.49
N VAL A 210 12.06 8.11 5.31
CA VAL A 210 11.28 7.51 4.22
C VAL A 210 10.46 8.57 3.53
N GLY A 211 10.45 8.57 2.20
CA GLY A 211 9.60 9.49 1.45
C GLY A 211 9.58 9.19 -0.05
N ALA A 212 8.55 9.71 -0.71
CA ALA A 212 8.43 9.69 -2.16
C ALA A 212 9.21 10.86 -2.80
N VAL A 213 10.44 11.08 -2.33
CA VAL A 213 11.32 12.18 -2.74
C VAL A 213 12.71 11.64 -3.10
N PRO A 214 13.50 12.37 -3.92
CA PRO A 214 14.88 12.00 -4.22
C PRO A 214 15.72 11.76 -2.97
N LEU A 215 16.61 10.78 -3.03
CA LEU A 215 17.48 10.40 -1.91
C LEU A 215 18.25 11.60 -1.33
N ALA A 216 18.68 12.54 -2.16
CA ALA A 216 19.37 13.75 -1.72
C ALA A 216 18.54 14.58 -0.72
N GLN A 217 17.21 14.60 -0.85
CA GLN A 217 16.36 15.28 0.13
C GLN A 217 16.30 14.55 1.46
N LEU A 218 16.21 13.21 1.45
CA LEU A 218 16.28 12.41 2.69
C LEU A 218 17.62 12.61 3.41
N GLN A 219 18.73 12.63 2.66
CA GLN A 219 20.06 12.90 3.21
C GLN A 219 20.20 14.33 3.74
N ASN A 220 19.53 15.30 3.14
CA ASN A 220 19.51 16.67 3.66
C ASN A 220 18.65 16.79 4.94
N ALA A 221 17.54 16.06 5.04
CA ALA A 221 16.72 16.00 6.24
C ALA A 221 17.44 15.33 7.42
N ALA A 222 18.41 14.47 7.15
CA ALA A 222 19.21 13.78 8.16
C ALA A 222 20.39 14.61 8.74
N LYS A 223 20.73 15.75 8.13
CA LYS A 223 21.80 16.65 8.58
C LYS A 223 21.35 17.51 9.75
#